data_AF-A0A9D6NIT2-F1
#
_entry.id   AF-A0A9D6NIT2-F1
#
_cell.length_a   1.000
_cell.length_b   1.000
_cell.length_c   1.000
_cell.angle_alpha   90.00
_cell.angle_beta   90.00
_cell.angle_gamma   90.00
#
_symmetry.space_group_name_H-M   'P 1'
#
loop_
_entity.id
_entity.type
_entity.pdbx_description
1 polymer ?
#
loop_
_entity_poly.entity_id
_entity_poly.type
_entity_poly.pdbx_seq_one_letter_code
_entity_poly.pdbx_strand_id
1 'polypeptide(L)'
;MSKERNELKAVLRDMAEKHLPDIGAHATAEELVSYHSSALSAEEKNRLQDHLVWCRECVGLLVDLAAFGKLDQEHGYRPSDAQVGAAWKAVRRRIREEERGSAALSDWRQRLGRLLVPPSVPHLVAASLLMVSLALGAWNLWLREKNQDLMARLNERLAAPEPTDLAAGRQLQQVRHQLEETTRRAEQYQTQMAELRQSLDEVSKPQLNMLIEDLYPREPNRGSSQEGALQTIKVPSRANLFALILNLRDEPSYPDFSLEIVDQRGKTVWRARGLQKSPDENFTVALQRRLLPAGLYRIKLYGLRPGQWHLVEEYALRIQY
;
A
#
# COMPACT_ATOMS: atom_id res chain seq x y z
N MET A 1 -4.45 27.00 18.95
CA MET A 1 -4.42 26.35 17.62
C MET A 1 -3.58 27.10 16.57
N SER A 2 -4.00 28.23 15.98
CA SER A 2 -3.20 28.92 14.93
C SER A 2 -1.88 29.53 15.43
N LYS A 3 -1.91 30.15 16.62
CA LYS A 3 -0.75 30.83 17.22
C LYS A 3 0.35 29.85 17.64
N GLU A 4 0.01 28.78 18.36
CA GLU A 4 0.95 27.72 18.77
C GLU A 4 1.61 27.03 17.57
N ARG A 5 0.87 26.86 16.47
CA ARG A 5 1.40 26.25 15.25
C ARG A 5 2.41 27.17 14.54
N ASN A 6 2.23 28.49 14.63
CA ASN A 6 3.17 29.46 14.10
C ASN A 6 4.42 29.59 14.98
N GLU A 7 4.26 29.53 16.31
CA GLU A 7 5.37 29.50 17.26
C GLU A 7 6.22 28.23 17.10
N LEU A 8 5.59 27.06 16.96
CA LEU A 8 6.31 25.80 16.69
C LEU A 8 7.07 25.86 15.36
N LYS A 9 6.47 26.44 14.31
CA LYS A 9 7.16 26.65 13.02
C LYS A 9 8.37 27.58 13.15
N ALA A 10 8.27 28.63 13.96
CA ALA A 10 9.36 29.57 14.18
C ALA A 10 10.52 28.91 14.95
N VAL A 11 10.21 28.13 15.99
CA VAL A 11 11.22 27.38 16.77
C VAL A 11 11.90 26.31 15.92
N LEU A 12 11.14 25.55 15.12
CA LEU A 12 11.72 24.54 14.23
C LEU A 12 12.60 25.16 13.14
N ARG A 13 12.25 26.37 12.65
CA ARG A 13 13.08 27.11 11.69
C ARG A 13 14.36 27.62 12.33
N ASP A 14 14.28 28.22 13.52
CA ASP A 14 15.46 28.71 14.25
C ASP A 14 16.42 27.57 14.65
N MET A 15 15.88 26.42 15.05
CA MET A 15 16.69 25.21 15.28
C MET A 15 17.33 24.68 14.00
N ALA A 16 16.60 24.67 12.87
CA ALA A 16 17.16 24.27 11.59
C ALA A 16 18.28 25.22 11.13
N GLU A 17 18.12 26.53 11.34
CA GLU A 17 19.07 27.57 10.93
C GLU A 17 20.34 27.59 11.79
N LYS A 18 20.23 27.27 13.10
CA LYS A 18 21.37 27.20 14.02
C LYS A 18 22.10 25.86 14.02
N HIS A 19 21.46 24.79 13.58
CA HIS A 19 22.05 23.45 13.52
C HIS A 19 22.27 22.93 12.10
N LEU A 20 22.10 23.77 11.07
CA LEU A 20 22.57 23.48 9.72
C LEU A 20 24.07 23.20 9.85
N PRO A 21 24.50 21.92 9.81
CA PRO A 21 25.92 21.61 9.73
C PRO A 21 26.43 22.29 8.46
N ASP A 22 27.73 22.48 8.34
CA ASP A 22 28.32 22.72 7.03
C ASP A 22 27.96 21.51 6.16
N ILE A 23 26.81 21.59 5.48
CA ILE A 23 26.28 20.53 4.64
C ILE A 23 27.30 20.49 3.52
N GLY A 24 28.24 19.56 3.64
CA GLY A 24 29.28 19.36 2.66
C GLY A 24 28.69 19.18 1.26
N ALA A 25 29.57 19.02 0.27
CA ALA A 25 29.17 18.82 -1.12
C ALA A 25 27.97 17.86 -1.24
N HIS A 26 27.01 18.21 -2.10
CA HIS A 26 25.84 17.39 -2.38
C HIS A 26 26.23 15.93 -2.66
N ALA A 27 25.37 15.01 -2.24
CA ALA A 27 25.52 13.60 -2.59
C ALA A 27 25.64 13.45 -4.11
N THR A 28 26.65 12.69 -4.54
CA THR A 28 26.87 12.42 -5.96
C THR A 28 25.72 11.57 -6.50
N ALA A 29 25.49 11.64 -7.82
CA ALA A 29 24.47 10.82 -8.46
C ALA A 29 24.70 9.31 -8.24
N GLU A 30 25.97 8.88 -8.20
CA GLU A 30 26.37 7.48 -7.98
C GLU A 30 26.04 6.99 -6.55
N GLU A 31 26.21 7.84 -5.53
CA GLU A 31 25.80 7.54 -4.16
C GLU A 31 24.28 7.41 -4.03
N LEU A 32 23.51 8.28 -4.69
CA LEU A 32 22.04 8.21 -4.70
C LEU A 32 21.53 6.93 -5.40
N VAL A 33 22.16 6.53 -6.50
CA VAL A 33 21.86 5.26 -7.21
C VAL A 33 22.21 4.04 -6.33
N SER A 34 23.38 4.07 -5.69
CA SER A 34 23.82 3.01 -4.76
C SER A 34 22.88 2.89 -3.55
N TYR A 35 22.39 4.01 -3.02
CA TYR A 35 21.39 4.02 -1.96
C TYR A 35 20.07 3.40 -2.39
N HIS A 36 19.55 3.79 -3.56
CA HIS A 36 18.29 3.28 -4.10
C HIS A 36 18.36 1.76 -4.38
N SER A 37 19.49 1.27 -4.89
CA SER A 37 19.74 -0.15 -5.15
C SER A 37 20.13 -0.96 -3.90
N SER A 38 20.17 -0.34 -2.71
CA SER A 38 20.62 -0.96 -1.46
C SER A 38 22.04 -1.53 -1.49
N ALA A 39 22.92 -0.94 -2.31
CA ALA A 39 24.32 -1.35 -2.46
C ALA A 39 25.29 -0.65 -1.48
N LEU A 40 24.85 0.40 -0.78
CA LEU A 40 25.66 1.10 0.22
C LEU A 40 25.85 0.27 1.50
N SER A 41 27.01 0.41 2.14
CA SER A 41 27.23 -0.10 3.49
C SER A 41 26.30 0.59 4.50
N ALA A 42 26.09 -0.02 5.67
CA ALA A 42 25.22 0.55 6.70
C ALA A 42 25.68 1.94 7.17
N GLU A 43 26.99 2.18 7.20
CA GLU A 43 27.57 3.46 7.62
C GLU A 43 27.37 4.56 6.56
N GLU A 44 27.60 4.26 5.28
CA GLU A 44 27.33 5.19 4.17
C GLU A 44 25.85 5.50 4.04
N LYS A 45 25.00 4.49 4.24
CA LYS A 45 23.55 4.64 4.23
C LYS A 45 23.09 5.62 5.32
N ASN A 46 23.60 5.49 6.54
CA ASN A 46 23.25 6.39 7.63
C ASN A 46 23.72 7.82 7.34
N ARG A 47 24.96 8.00 6.87
CA ARG A 47 25.50 9.31 6.49
C ARG A 47 24.65 10.00 5.42
N LEU A 48 24.25 9.25 4.39
CA LEU A 48 23.41 9.78 3.32
C LEU A 48 21.97 10.05 3.80
N GLN A 49 21.40 9.23 4.68
CA GLN A 49 20.10 9.48 5.29
C GLN A 49 20.10 10.78 6.11
N ASP A 50 21.15 11.00 6.90
CA ASP A 50 21.33 12.23 7.65
C ASP A 50 21.41 13.44 6.69
N HIS A 51 22.18 13.33 5.60
CA HIS A 51 22.26 14.38 4.58
C HIS A 51 20.90 14.67 3.91
N LEU A 52 20.14 13.62 3.56
CA LEU A 52 18.84 13.75 2.89
C LEU A 52 17.77 14.43 3.77
N VAL A 53 17.89 14.35 5.10
CA VAL A 53 16.99 15.09 6.02
C VAL A 53 17.12 16.60 5.82
N TRP A 54 18.32 17.07 5.46
CA TRP A 54 18.64 18.50 5.37
C TRP A 54 18.75 19.03 3.94
N CYS A 55 19.12 18.19 2.96
CA CYS A 55 19.30 18.61 1.57
C CYS A 55 18.10 18.28 0.68
N ARG A 56 17.21 19.26 0.49
CA ARG A 56 15.99 19.11 -0.32
C ARG A 56 16.27 18.81 -1.80
N GLU A 57 17.38 19.28 -2.34
CA GLU A 57 17.78 19.01 -3.73
C GLU A 57 18.12 17.54 -3.95
N CYS A 58 18.91 16.94 -3.05
CA CYS A 58 19.22 15.51 -3.11
C CYS A 58 17.99 14.63 -2.92
N VAL A 59 17.02 15.05 -2.09
CA VAL A 59 15.72 14.37 -1.97
C VAL A 59 14.93 14.45 -3.27
N GLY A 60 14.92 15.61 -3.95
CA GLY A 60 14.28 15.77 -5.25
C GLY A 60 14.85 14.79 -6.28
N LEU A 61 16.18 14.75 -6.40
CA LEU A 61 16.88 13.81 -7.30
C LEU A 61 16.57 12.35 -6.96
N LEU A 62 16.50 11.98 -5.68
CA LEU A 62 16.18 10.62 -5.26
C LEU A 62 14.73 10.22 -5.60
N VAL A 63 13.77 11.14 -5.46
CA VAL A 63 12.36 10.92 -5.85
C VAL A 63 12.24 10.74 -7.36
N ASP A 64 12.96 11.56 -8.13
CA ASP A 64 13.01 11.43 -9.58
C ASP A 64 13.60 10.07 -9.99
N LEU A 65 14.67 9.62 -9.32
CA LEU A 65 15.27 8.31 -9.55
C LEU A 65 14.29 7.15 -9.28
N ALA A 66 13.49 7.25 -8.21
CA ALA A 66 12.46 6.26 -7.87
C ALA A 66 11.32 6.22 -8.91
N ALA A 67 11.00 7.35 -9.55
CA ALA A 67 10.01 7.40 -10.63
C ALA A 67 10.47 6.60 -11.86
N PHE A 68 11.77 6.60 -12.18
CA PHE A 68 12.33 5.78 -13.25
C PHE A 68 12.19 4.28 -12.97
N GLY A 69 12.37 3.83 -11.72
CA GLY A 69 12.22 2.42 -11.36
C GLY A 69 10.79 1.87 -11.52
N LYS A 70 9.77 2.72 -11.42
CA LYS A 70 8.37 2.32 -11.61
C LYS A 70 8.02 2.07 -13.08
N LEU A 71 8.66 2.78 -14.00
CA LEU A 71 8.43 2.60 -15.45
C LEU A 71 8.84 1.19 -15.91
N ASP A 72 9.86 0.60 -15.27
CA ASP A 72 10.30 -0.77 -15.58
C ASP A 72 9.35 -1.85 -15.02
N GLN A 73 8.64 -1.58 -13.92
CA GLN A 73 7.76 -2.57 -13.28
C GLN A 73 6.38 -2.68 -13.95
N GLU A 74 5.80 -1.57 -14.43
CA GLU A 74 4.43 -1.59 -14.95
C GLU A 74 4.29 -2.26 -16.32
N HIS A 75 5.38 -2.38 -17.10
CA HIS A 75 5.29 -2.83 -18.49
C HIS A 75 5.93 -4.20 -18.74
N GLY A 76 6.63 -4.78 -17.75
CA GLY A 76 7.32 -6.09 -17.87
C GLY A 76 8.31 -6.18 -19.04
N TYR A 77 8.56 -5.06 -19.72
CA TYR A 77 9.32 -4.98 -20.95
C TYR A 77 10.63 -4.29 -20.62
N ARG A 78 11.69 -5.09 -20.56
CA ARG A 78 13.06 -4.59 -20.45
C ARG A 78 13.59 -4.39 -21.87
N PRO A 79 13.69 -3.15 -22.38
CA PRO A 79 14.26 -2.93 -23.71
C PRO A 79 15.70 -3.46 -23.76
N SER A 80 16.09 -4.01 -24.91
CA SER A 80 17.47 -4.48 -25.10
C SER A 80 18.43 -3.30 -25.20
N ASP A 81 19.71 -3.51 -24.86
CA ASP A 81 20.75 -2.47 -24.92
C ASP A 81 20.84 -1.82 -26.31
N ALA A 82 20.58 -2.60 -27.37
CA ALA A 82 20.52 -2.11 -28.74
C ALA A 82 19.38 -1.09 -28.95
N GLN A 83 18.22 -1.30 -28.35
CA GLN A 83 17.07 -0.40 -28.44
C GLN A 83 17.32 0.90 -27.65
N VAL A 84 17.91 0.79 -26.45
CA VAL A 84 18.32 1.96 -25.65
C VAL A 84 19.34 2.80 -26.43
N GLY A 85 20.34 2.16 -27.03
CA GLY A 85 21.34 2.83 -27.86
C GLY A 85 20.75 3.52 -29.10
N ALA A 86 19.77 2.90 -29.75
CA ALA A 86 19.08 3.49 -30.90
C ALA A 86 18.22 4.71 -30.51
N ALA A 87 17.47 4.62 -29.41
CA ALA A 87 16.66 5.72 -28.88
C ALA A 87 17.55 6.94 -28.51
N TRP A 88 18.69 6.69 -27.86
CA TRP A 88 19.62 7.75 -27.49
C TRP A 88 20.23 8.48 -28.69
N LYS A 89 20.58 7.75 -29.77
CA LYS A 89 21.05 8.37 -31.02
C LYS A 89 19.99 9.26 -31.66
N ALA A 90 18.71 8.88 -31.59
CA ALA A 90 17.61 9.67 -32.16
C ALA A 90 17.41 11.01 -31.41
N VAL A 91 17.49 11.01 -30.08
CA VAL A 91 17.38 12.23 -29.27
C VAL A 91 18.53 13.19 -29.56
N ARG A 92 19.77 12.71 -29.59
CA ARG A 92 20.95 13.55 -29.92
C ARG A 92 20.85 14.21 -31.30
N ARG A 93 20.20 13.56 -32.26
CA ARG A 93 20.01 14.11 -33.60
C ARG A 93 19.07 15.33 -33.58
N ARG A 94 17.94 15.24 -32.87
CA ARG A 94 16.96 16.34 -32.77
C ARG A 94 17.55 17.59 -32.13
N ILE A 95 18.30 17.42 -31.03
CA ILE A 95 18.94 18.54 -30.33
C ILE A 95 19.89 19.32 -31.28
N ARG A 96 20.69 18.61 -32.09
CA ARG A 96 21.57 19.25 -33.09
C ARG A 96 20.83 19.93 -34.24
N GLU A 97 19.62 19.48 -34.56
CA GLU A 97 18.79 20.09 -35.62
C GLU A 97 18.17 21.41 -35.13
N GLU A 98 17.72 21.48 -33.87
CA GLU A 98 17.20 22.71 -33.25
C GLU A 98 18.28 23.78 -33.05
N GLU A 99 19.49 23.37 -32.65
CA GLU A 99 20.65 24.28 -32.54
C GLU A 99 21.01 24.92 -33.89
N ARG A 100 20.85 24.19 -35.01
CA ARG A 100 21.09 24.73 -36.36
C ARG A 100 19.99 25.67 -36.83
N GLY A 101 18.72 25.42 -36.47
CA GLY A 101 17.59 26.29 -36.84
C GLY A 101 17.68 27.68 -36.20
N SER A 102 18.21 27.76 -34.98
CA SER A 102 18.36 29.04 -34.26
C SER A 102 19.44 29.95 -34.86
N ALA A 103 20.45 29.39 -35.54
CA ALA A 103 21.50 30.16 -36.21
C ALA A 103 20.98 30.92 -37.45
N ALA A 104 19.99 30.36 -38.17
CA ALA A 104 19.48 30.91 -39.43
C ALA A 104 18.68 32.22 -39.26
N LEU A 105 18.06 32.46 -38.10
CA LEU A 105 17.28 33.67 -37.83
C LEU A 105 18.15 34.90 -37.54
N SER A 106 19.42 34.70 -37.17
CA SER A 106 20.35 35.81 -36.90
C SER A 106 20.84 36.51 -38.18
N ASP A 107 20.90 35.78 -39.29
CA ASP A 107 21.52 36.24 -40.55
C ASP A 107 20.59 37.18 -41.37
N TRP A 108 19.27 37.08 -41.17
CA TRP A 108 18.26 37.92 -41.84
C TRP A 108 18.29 39.38 -41.35
N ARG A 109 18.60 39.62 -40.07
CA ARG A 109 18.61 40.98 -39.49
C ARG A 109 19.78 41.83 -40.00
N GLN A 110 20.91 41.23 -40.36
CA GLN A 110 22.08 41.97 -40.84
C GLN A 110 21.93 42.45 -42.29
N ARG A 111 21.10 41.80 -43.12
CA ARG A 111 20.91 42.17 -44.54
C ARG A 111 19.98 43.37 -44.75
N LEU A 112 19.04 43.61 -43.84
CA LEU A 112 18.08 44.73 -43.95
C LEU A 112 18.67 46.10 -43.59
N GLY A 113 19.82 46.15 -42.90
CA GLY A 113 20.44 47.40 -42.44
C GLY A 113 21.19 48.23 -43.50
N ARG A 114 21.31 47.77 -44.76
CA ARG A 114 22.16 48.41 -45.78
C ARG A 114 21.43 49.14 -46.91
N LEU A 115 20.10 49.23 -46.91
CA LEU A 115 19.31 49.71 -48.06
C LEU A 115 18.62 51.09 -47.92
N LEU A 116 18.94 51.90 -46.92
CA LEU A 116 18.32 53.22 -46.67
C LEU A 116 19.46 54.19 -46.25
N VAL A 117 19.83 55.31 -46.89
CA VAL A 117 19.11 56.38 -47.64
C VAL A 117 20.14 57.27 -48.41
N PRO A 118 19.84 57.82 -49.63
CA PRO A 118 20.60 58.93 -50.24
C PRO A 118 20.04 60.35 -49.91
N PRO A 119 20.87 61.43 -49.96
CA PRO A 119 20.65 62.65 -49.18
C PRO A 119 20.03 63.85 -49.94
N SER A 120 18.92 63.71 -50.66
CA SER A 120 18.41 64.89 -51.40
C SER A 120 16.91 64.90 -51.78
N VAL A 121 15.96 64.75 -50.85
CA VAL A 121 14.59 65.31 -51.06
C VAL A 121 13.83 65.56 -49.73
N PRO A 122 13.91 66.74 -49.08
CA PRO A 122 13.16 66.99 -47.83
C PRO A 122 11.64 67.13 -48.03
N HIS A 123 11.17 67.52 -49.23
CA HIS A 123 9.74 67.80 -49.46
C HIS A 123 8.89 66.57 -49.82
N LEU A 124 9.48 65.54 -50.46
CA LEU A 124 8.81 64.24 -50.63
C LEU A 124 8.73 63.46 -49.30
N VAL A 125 9.70 63.68 -48.40
CA VAL A 125 9.69 63.07 -47.05
C VAL A 125 8.55 63.64 -46.21
N ALA A 126 8.29 64.94 -46.25
CA ALA A 126 7.18 65.54 -45.50
C ALA A 126 5.79 65.04 -45.96
N ALA A 127 5.56 64.96 -47.28
CA ALA A 127 4.28 64.49 -47.83
C ALA A 127 4.05 62.99 -47.56
N SER A 128 5.09 62.16 -47.69
CA SER A 128 5.00 60.74 -47.38
C SER A 128 4.82 60.48 -45.88
N LEU A 129 5.46 61.25 -45.00
CA LEU A 129 5.24 61.18 -43.55
C LEU A 129 3.80 61.52 -43.16
N LEU A 130 3.18 62.52 -43.81
CA LEU A 130 1.80 62.90 -43.51
C LEU A 130 0.81 61.81 -43.93
N MET A 131 1.01 61.22 -45.13
CA MET A 131 0.20 60.08 -45.59
C MET A 131 0.38 58.85 -44.70
N VAL A 132 1.62 58.56 -44.28
CA VAL A 132 1.91 57.48 -43.33
C VAL A 132 1.24 57.75 -41.98
N SER A 133 1.29 58.98 -41.47
CA SER A 133 0.65 59.34 -40.21
C SER A 133 -0.87 59.20 -40.26
N LEU A 134 -1.51 59.59 -41.37
CA LEU A 134 -2.95 59.43 -41.55
C LEU A 134 -3.34 57.95 -41.71
N ALA A 135 -2.56 57.18 -42.47
CA ALA A 135 -2.76 55.73 -42.59
C ALA A 135 -2.60 55.02 -41.24
N LEU A 136 -1.60 55.41 -40.44
CA LEU A 136 -1.41 54.89 -39.09
C LEU A 136 -2.55 55.30 -38.15
N GLY A 137 -3.06 56.54 -38.26
CA GLY A 137 -4.21 57.01 -37.48
C GLY A 137 -5.47 56.21 -37.78
N ALA A 138 -5.79 56.03 -39.07
CA ALA A 138 -6.93 55.22 -39.52
C ALA A 138 -6.76 53.75 -39.11
N TRP A 139 -5.55 53.19 -39.24
CA TRP A 139 -5.25 51.84 -38.78
C TRP A 139 -5.43 51.69 -37.27
N ASN A 140 -4.98 52.66 -36.48
CA ASN A 140 -5.11 52.60 -35.02
C ASN A 140 -6.58 52.65 -34.56
N LEU A 141 -7.39 53.48 -35.22
CA LEU A 141 -8.84 53.55 -35.00
C LEU A 141 -9.53 52.22 -35.34
N TRP A 142 -9.24 51.66 -36.52
CA TRP A 142 -9.75 50.36 -36.93
C TRP A 142 -9.31 49.23 -35.99
N LEU A 143 -8.06 49.26 -35.54
CA LEU A 143 -7.51 48.29 -34.58
C LEU A 143 -8.19 48.40 -33.22
N ARG A 144 -8.55 49.62 -32.80
CA ARG A 144 -9.29 49.87 -31.56
C ARG A 144 -10.69 49.27 -31.61
N GLU A 145 -11.40 49.46 -32.72
CA GLU A 145 -12.75 48.90 -32.92
C GLU A 145 -12.72 47.37 -32.95
N LYS A 146 -11.75 46.78 -33.66
CA LYS A 146 -11.49 45.33 -33.65
C LYS A 146 -11.15 44.81 -32.25
N ASN A 147 -10.34 45.54 -31.48
CA ASN A 147 -10.02 45.17 -30.10
C ASN A 147 -11.24 45.24 -29.19
N GLN A 148 -12.12 46.23 -29.37
CA GLN A 148 -13.36 46.33 -28.60
C GLN A 148 -14.30 45.16 -28.89
N ASP A 149 -14.47 44.78 -30.16
CA ASP A 149 -15.28 43.61 -30.54
C ASP A 149 -14.67 42.30 -29.99
N LEU A 150 -13.34 42.15 -30.06
CA LEU A 150 -12.64 41.01 -29.45
C LEU A 150 -12.83 40.96 -27.93
N MET A 151 -12.76 42.09 -27.25
CA MET A 151 -12.97 42.18 -25.80
C MET A 151 -14.41 41.89 -25.42
N ALA A 152 -15.40 42.33 -26.22
CA ALA A 152 -16.80 41.99 -26.01
C ALA A 152 -17.03 40.48 -26.14
N ARG A 153 -16.47 39.84 -27.18
CA ARG A 153 -16.55 38.38 -27.36
C ARG A 153 -15.82 37.59 -26.27
N LEU A 154 -14.70 38.10 -25.76
CA LEU A 154 -13.99 37.48 -24.63
C LEU A 154 -14.80 37.60 -23.35
N ASN A 155 -15.39 38.77 -23.07
CA ASN A 155 -16.26 38.96 -21.91
C ASN A 155 -17.49 38.06 -21.99
N GLU A 156 -18.08 37.89 -23.17
CA GLU A 156 -19.22 37.00 -23.38
C GLU A 156 -18.84 35.52 -23.16
N ARG A 157 -17.65 35.10 -23.59
CA ARG A 157 -17.11 33.75 -23.30
C ARG A 157 -16.79 33.53 -21.83
N LEU A 158 -16.34 34.56 -21.12
CA LEU A 158 -16.04 34.48 -19.69
C LEU A 158 -17.32 34.54 -18.82
N ALA A 159 -18.36 35.23 -19.29
CA ALA A 159 -19.64 35.34 -18.60
C ALA A 159 -20.55 34.11 -18.84
N ALA A 160 -20.33 33.38 -19.93
CA ALA A 160 -20.94 32.06 -20.12
C ALA A 160 -20.28 31.08 -19.13
N PRO A 161 -21.02 30.51 -18.16
CA PRO A 161 -20.48 29.50 -17.26
C PRO A 161 -19.96 28.35 -18.12
N GLU A 162 -18.64 28.19 -18.16
CA GLU A 162 -18.05 27.21 -19.06
C GLU A 162 -18.48 25.82 -18.55
N PRO A 163 -19.11 24.97 -19.38
CA PRO A 163 -19.65 23.67 -18.94
C PRO A 163 -18.57 22.74 -18.33
N THR A 164 -17.30 23.07 -18.54
CA THR A 164 -16.10 22.51 -17.93
C THR A 164 -16.04 22.71 -16.41
N ASP A 165 -16.48 23.84 -15.85
CA ASP A 165 -16.44 24.10 -14.40
C ASP A 165 -17.43 23.21 -13.63
N LEU A 166 -18.60 22.96 -14.23
CA LEU A 166 -19.59 22.04 -13.67
C LEU A 166 -19.13 20.58 -13.75
N ALA A 167 -18.29 20.23 -14.72
CA ALA A 167 -17.69 18.90 -14.83
C ALA A 167 -16.55 18.73 -13.82
N ALA A 168 -15.68 19.74 -13.67
CA ALA A 168 -14.59 19.74 -12.69
C ALA A 168 -15.12 19.69 -11.25
N GLY A 169 -16.19 20.43 -10.94
CA GLY A 169 -16.86 20.38 -9.64
C GLY A 169 -17.42 18.98 -9.31
N ARG A 170 -18.03 18.32 -10.30
CA ARG A 170 -18.52 16.93 -10.15
C ARG A 170 -17.40 15.93 -9.93
N GLN A 171 -16.29 16.05 -10.66
CA GLN A 171 -15.12 15.19 -10.46
C GLN A 171 -14.52 15.37 -9.06
N LEU A 172 -14.37 16.61 -8.58
CA LEU A 172 -13.87 16.88 -7.23
C LEU A 172 -14.78 16.31 -6.14
N GLN A 173 -16.10 16.40 -6.32
CA GLN A 173 -17.05 15.76 -5.40
C GLN A 173 -16.95 14.24 -5.41
N GLN A 174 -16.80 13.62 -6.58
CA GLN A 174 -16.60 12.17 -6.70
C GLN A 174 -15.31 11.72 -6.03
N VAL A 175 -14.20 12.43 -6.25
CA VAL A 175 -12.91 12.12 -5.62
C VAL A 175 -12.98 12.27 -4.11
N ARG A 176 -13.65 13.31 -3.59
CA ARG A 176 -13.88 13.46 -2.14
C ARG A 176 -14.67 12.30 -1.56
N HIS A 177 -15.76 11.91 -2.22
CA HIS A 177 -16.57 10.78 -1.79
C HIS A 177 -15.75 9.48 -1.76
N GLN A 178 -14.94 9.23 -2.79
CA GLN A 178 -14.04 8.07 -2.83
C GLN A 178 -12.99 8.12 -1.70
N LEU A 179 -12.44 9.30 -1.39
CA LEU A 179 -11.48 9.45 -0.30
C LEU A 179 -12.13 9.17 1.08
N GLU A 180 -13.36 9.65 1.28
CA GLU A 180 -14.13 9.38 2.50
C GLU A 180 -14.44 7.89 2.65
N GLU A 181 -14.85 7.21 1.58
CA GLU A 181 -15.12 5.76 1.60
C GLU A 181 -13.87 4.93 1.89
N THR A 182 -12.75 5.26 1.25
CA THR A 182 -11.48 4.57 1.47
C THR A 182 -10.97 4.78 2.89
N THR A 183 -11.13 5.98 3.45
CA THR A 183 -10.78 6.29 4.84
C THR A 183 -11.63 5.46 5.81
N ARG A 184 -12.96 5.40 5.61
CA ARG A 184 -13.85 4.58 6.44
C ARG A 184 -13.49 3.09 6.39
N ARG A 185 -13.15 2.56 5.21
CA ARG A 185 -12.70 1.16 5.08
C ARG A 185 -11.39 0.92 5.81
N ALA A 186 -10.43 1.84 5.71
CA ALA A 186 -9.16 1.74 6.41
C ALA A 186 -9.35 1.71 7.94
N GLU A 187 -10.21 2.57 8.49
CA GLU A 187 -10.55 2.60 9.92
C GLU A 187 -11.21 1.29 10.38
N GLN A 188 -12.12 0.73 9.57
CA GLN A 188 -12.75 -0.56 9.85
C GLN A 188 -11.72 -1.69 9.90
N TYR A 189 -10.80 -1.75 8.93
CA TYR A 189 -9.75 -2.76 8.94
C TYR A 189 -8.79 -2.60 10.13
N GLN A 190 -8.43 -1.37 10.49
CA GLN A 190 -7.61 -1.12 11.68
C GLN A 190 -8.30 -1.62 12.95
N THR A 191 -9.60 -1.38 13.08
CA THR A 191 -10.39 -1.87 14.23
C THR A 191 -10.41 -3.40 14.28
N GLN A 192 -10.64 -4.06 13.15
CA GLN A 192 -10.60 -5.54 13.06
C GLN A 192 -9.22 -6.10 13.40
N MET A 193 -8.15 -5.46 12.94
CA MET A 193 -6.78 -5.88 13.27
C MET A 193 -6.47 -5.69 14.75
N ALA A 194 -6.95 -4.61 15.37
CA ALA A 194 -6.79 -4.38 16.81
C ALA A 194 -7.53 -5.45 17.63
N GLU A 195 -8.77 -5.78 17.26
CA GLU A 195 -9.57 -6.82 17.91
C GLU A 195 -8.95 -8.22 17.77
N LEU A 196 -8.44 -8.56 16.58
CA LEU A 196 -7.71 -9.82 16.35
C LEU A 196 -6.43 -9.90 17.16
N ARG A 197 -5.65 -8.81 17.24
CA ARG A 197 -4.43 -8.75 18.06
C ARG A 197 -4.76 -8.94 19.53
N GLN A 198 -5.80 -8.27 20.04
CA GLN A 198 -6.24 -8.45 21.42
C GLN A 198 -6.67 -9.90 21.69
N SER A 199 -7.40 -10.52 20.76
CA SER A 199 -7.81 -11.92 20.88
C SER A 199 -6.61 -12.88 20.90
N LEU A 200 -5.58 -12.61 20.09
CA LEU A 200 -4.34 -13.39 20.09
C LEU A 200 -3.55 -13.18 21.39
N ASP A 201 -3.49 -11.97 21.92
CA ASP A 201 -2.85 -11.65 23.19
C ASP A 201 -3.56 -12.31 24.38
N GLU A 202 -4.88 -12.47 24.32
CA GLU A 202 -5.64 -13.20 25.35
C GLU A 202 -5.37 -14.71 25.31
N VAL A 203 -5.20 -15.29 24.12
CA VAL A 203 -4.92 -16.74 23.95
C VAL A 203 -3.45 -17.07 24.20
N SER A 204 -2.53 -16.13 23.96
CA SER A 204 -1.08 -16.34 24.17
C SER A 204 -0.66 -16.26 25.63
N LYS A 205 -1.48 -15.67 26.50
CA LYS A 205 -1.20 -15.61 27.94
C LYS A 205 -1.22 -17.02 28.56
N PRO A 206 -0.25 -17.34 29.45
CA PRO A 206 -0.26 -18.59 30.20
C PRO A 206 -1.61 -18.81 30.90
N GLN A 207 -2.24 -19.96 30.63
CA GLN A 207 -3.50 -20.33 31.27
C GLN A 207 -3.18 -21.05 32.58
N LEU A 208 -3.51 -20.42 33.71
CA LEU A 208 -3.39 -21.04 35.03
C LEU A 208 -4.61 -21.93 35.29
N ASN A 209 -4.40 -23.06 35.97
CA ASN A 209 -5.45 -24.01 36.34
C ASN A 209 -6.20 -24.59 35.13
N MET A 210 -5.47 -24.90 34.06
CA MET A 210 -6.03 -25.65 32.94
C MET A 210 -6.47 -27.03 33.42
N LEU A 211 -7.75 -27.38 33.19
CA LEU A 211 -8.28 -28.70 33.49
C LEU A 211 -7.65 -29.73 32.55
N ILE A 212 -7.11 -30.81 33.12
CA ILE A 212 -6.59 -31.98 32.39
C ILE A 212 -7.37 -33.18 32.90
N GLU A 213 -8.04 -33.89 32.00
CA GLU A 213 -8.88 -35.04 32.33
C GLU A 213 -8.50 -36.26 31.50
N ASP A 214 -8.32 -37.39 32.17
CA ASP A 214 -8.04 -38.68 31.57
C ASP A 214 -9.33 -39.36 31.11
N LEU A 215 -9.43 -39.65 29.82
CA LEU A 215 -10.55 -40.39 29.25
C LEU A 215 -10.13 -41.83 28.98
N TYR A 216 -11.00 -42.75 29.38
CA TYR A 216 -10.87 -44.17 29.12
C TYR A 216 -11.96 -44.61 28.14
N PRO A 217 -11.62 -45.51 27.21
CA PRO A 217 -12.52 -45.90 26.15
C PRO A 217 -13.59 -46.88 26.66
N ARG A 218 -14.76 -46.87 26.03
CA ARG A 218 -15.94 -47.61 26.54
C ARG A 218 -15.78 -49.12 26.42
N GLU A 219 -15.84 -49.88 27.51
CA GLU A 219 -15.87 -51.37 27.48
C GLU A 219 -17.08 -51.92 26.71
N PRO A 220 -16.86 -52.66 25.60
CA PRO A 220 -17.97 -53.17 24.80
C PRO A 220 -18.64 -54.43 25.38
N ASN A 221 -18.02 -55.14 26.35
CA ASN A 221 -18.37 -56.55 26.58
C ASN A 221 -18.51 -57.05 28.02
N ARG A 222 -18.48 -56.22 29.06
CA ARG A 222 -18.76 -56.69 30.43
C ARG A 222 -20.24 -56.43 30.75
N GLY A 223 -21.04 -57.50 30.76
CA GLY A 223 -22.51 -57.53 30.89
C GLY A 223 -23.13 -56.98 32.18
N SER A 224 -22.53 -55.97 32.79
CA SER A 224 -23.19 -55.13 33.78
C SER A 224 -23.91 -53.99 33.07
N SER A 225 -25.22 -53.87 33.31
CA SER A 225 -26.11 -52.79 32.88
C SER A 225 -25.77 -51.43 33.48
N GLN A 226 -24.50 -51.16 33.80
CA GLN A 226 -24.00 -49.79 33.92
C GLN A 226 -23.93 -49.25 32.51
N GLU A 227 -24.96 -48.50 32.11
CA GLU A 227 -24.87 -47.49 31.05
C GLU A 227 -23.47 -46.90 31.10
N GLY A 228 -22.64 -47.22 30.08
CA GLY A 228 -21.20 -46.95 30.08
C GLY A 228 -20.93 -45.57 30.62
N ALA A 229 -20.33 -45.51 31.81
CA ALA A 229 -20.36 -44.35 32.69
C ALA A 229 -19.94 -43.12 31.90
N LEU A 230 -20.91 -42.26 31.58
CA LEU A 230 -20.65 -41.01 30.87
C LEU A 230 -19.76 -40.17 31.77
N GLN A 231 -18.48 -40.05 31.40
CA GLN A 231 -17.54 -39.26 32.16
C GLN A 231 -17.99 -37.80 32.10
N THR A 232 -18.36 -37.26 33.26
CA THR A 232 -18.84 -35.88 33.36
C THR A 232 -17.67 -34.97 33.67
N ILE A 233 -17.31 -34.14 32.71
CA ILE A 233 -16.22 -33.18 32.80
C ILE A 233 -16.80 -31.84 33.21
N LYS A 234 -16.41 -31.35 34.38
CA LYS A 234 -16.81 -30.04 34.90
C LYS A 234 -15.72 -29.03 34.56
N VAL A 235 -15.87 -28.36 33.43
CA VAL A 235 -14.91 -27.34 32.97
C VAL A 235 -15.16 -26.05 33.74
N PRO A 236 -14.18 -25.49 34.46
CA PRO A 236 -14.36 -24.25 35.20
C PRO A 236 -14.83 -23.11 34.27
N SER A 237 -15.79 -22.31 34.72
CA SER A 237 -16.33 -21.19 33.95
C SER A 237 -15.33 -20.08 33.59
N ARG A 238 -14.12 -20.10 34.19
CA ARG A 238 -13.00 -19.20 33.84
C ARG A 238 -11.98 -19.81 32.89
N ALA A 239 -12.06 -21.11 32.60
CA ALA A 239 -11.13 -21.79 31.71
C ALA A 239 -11.55 -21.59 30.25
N ASN A 240 -10.63 -21.07 29.43
CA ASN A 240 -10.82 -20.94 27.98
C ASN A 240 -10.43 -22.23 27.23
N LEU A 241 -9.52 -23.00 27.83
CA LEU A 241 -8.93 -24.22 27.30
C LEU A 241 -8.99 -25.30 28.38
N PHE A 242 -9.18 -26.55 27.94
CA PHE A 242 -8.99 -27.74 28.75
C PHE A 242 -8.34 -28.82 27.89
N ALA A 243 -7.61 -29.74 28.53
CA ALA A 243 -6.93 -30.84 27.87
C ALA A 243 -7.62 -32.16 28.21
N LEU A 244 -7.75 -33.02 27.21
CA LEU A 244 -8.20 -34.39 27.36
C LEU A 244 -7.04 -35.32 27.01
N ILE A 245 -6.76 -36.27 27.89
CA ILE A 245 -5.81 -37.34 27.64
C ILE A 245 -6.62 -38.57 27.26
N LEU A 246 -6.45 -39.05 26.03
CA LEU A 246 -7.18 -40.18 25.48
C LEU A 246 -6.33 -41.43 25.64
N ASN A 247 -6.70 -42.28 26.60
CA ASN A 247 -5.99 -43.53 26.87
C ASN A 247 -6.46 -44.63 25.91
N LEU A 248 -5.53 -45.38 25.35
CA LEU A 248 -5.84 -46.52 24.48
C LEU A 248 -5.90 -47.81 25.30
N ARG A 249 -6.75 -48.77 24.90
CA ARG A 249 -6.73 -50.12 25.50
C ARG A 249 -5.66 -51.01 24.91
N ASP A 250 -5.63 -51.04 23.59
CA ASP A 250 -4.66 -51.81 22.83
C ASP A 250 -3.60 -50.87 22.26
N GLU A 251 -2.50 -51.44 21.78
CA GLU A 251 -1.41 -50.71 21.14
C GLU A 251 -1.49 -50.83 19.60
N PRO A 252 -2.55 -50.35 18.93
CA PRO A 252 -2.58 -50.44 17.50
C PRO A 252 -1.60 -49.40 16.93
N SER A 253 -0.66 -49.87 16.12
CA SER A 253 0.27 -49.03 15.38
C SER A 253 -0.36 -48.63 14.04
N TYR A 254 -0.62 -47.34 13.89
CA TYR A 254 -1.02 -46.71 12.63
C TYR A 254 -0.03 -45.60 12.29
N PRO A 255 0.24 -45.36 10.99
CA PRO A 255 1.18 -44.31 10.58
C PRO A 255 0.66 -42.90 10.87
N ASP A 256 -0.66 -42.71 10.97
CA ASP A 256 -1.30 -41.43 11.31
C ASP A 256 -2.64 -41.70 12.01
N PHE A 257 -3.11 -40.72 12.78
CA PHE A 257 -4.36 -40.77 13.53
C PHE A 257 -5.22 -39.53 13.25
N SER A 258 -6.53 -39.73 13.25
CA SER A 258 -7.53 -38.66 13.16
C SER A 258 -8.48 -38.72 14.35
N LEU A 259 -8.86 -37.55 14.84
CA LEU A 259 -9.85 -37.41 15.89
C LEU A 259 -11.09 -36.73 15.34
N GLU A 260 -12.26 -37.25 15.70
CA GLU A 260 -13.55 -36.64 15.42
C GLU A 260 -14.36 -36.49 16.70
N ILE A 261 -14.89 -35.29 16.94
CA ILE A 261 -15.82 -35.03 18.04
C ILE A 261 -17.21 -34.84 17.44
N VAL A 262 -18.16 -35.61 17.94
CA VAL A 262 -19.53 -35.69 17.47
C VAL A 262 -20.47 -35.32 18.62
N ASP A 263 -21.46 -34.47 18.36
CA ASP A 263 -22.47 -34.13 19.35
C ASP A 263 -23.54 -35.24 19.53
N GLN A 264 -24.45 -35.03 20.47
CA GLN A 264 -25.56 -35.95 20.73
C GLN A 264 -26.51 -36.19 19.55
N ARG A 265 -26.50 -35.33 18.53
CA ARG A 265 -27.30 -35.45 17.31
C ARG A 265 -26.56 -36.20 16.20
N GLY A 266 -25.32 -36.62 16.44
CA GLY A 266 -24.47 -37.23 15.41
C GLY A 266 -23.79 -36.21 14.49
N LYS A 267 -23.85 -34.90 14.78
CA LYS A 267 -23.18 -33.88 13.97
C LYS A 267 -21.72 -33.75 14.41
N THR A 268 -20.80 -33.84 13.46
CA THR A 268 -19.39 -33.53 13.67
C THR A 268 -19.22 -32.07 14.06
N VAL A 269 -18.75 -31.81 15.28
CA VAL A 269 -18.46 -30.44 15.77
C VAL A 269 -17.01 -30.04 15.54
N TRP A 270 -16.10 -31.02 15.52
CA TRP A 270 -14.68 -30.78 15.30
C TRP A 270 -14.00 -32.04 14.75
N ARG A 271 -12.98 -31.86 13.91
CA ARG A 271 -12.17 -32.94 13.35
C ARG A 271 -10.75 -32.47 13.15
N ALA A 272 -9.77 -33.31 13.50
CA ALA A 272 -8.36 -33.10 13.21
C ALA A 272 -7.68 -34.37 12.70
N ARG A 273 -6.55 -34.20 12.02
CA ARG A 273 -5.65 -35.27 11.53
C ARG A 273 -4.22 -34.96 11.98
N GLY A 274 -3.29 -35.89 11.84
CA GLY A 274 -1.91 -35.69 12.27
C GLY A 274 -1.75 -35.81 13.78
N LEU A 275 -2.64 -36.54 14.46
CA LEU A 275 -2.47 -36.78 15.89
C LEU A 275 -1.26 -37.68 16.11
N GLN A 276 -0.35 -37.21 16.96
CA GLN A 276 0.84 -37.96 17.36
C GLN A 276 0.61 -38.54 18.75
N LYS A 277 1.01 -39.81 18.94
CA LYS A 277 1.03 -40.43 20.26
C LYS A 277 2.13 -39.81 21.12
N SER A 278 1.85 -39.65 22.40
CA SER A 278 2.85 -39.31 23.40
C SER A 278 3.74 -40.54 23.72
N PRO A 279 4.88 -40.35 24.41
CA PRO A 279 5.70 -41.47 24.90
C PRO A 279 4.96 -42.42 25.85
N ASP A 280 3.87 -41.96 26.46
CA ASP A 280 3.01 -42.74 27.36
C ASP A 280 1.87 -43.46 26.59
N GLU A 281 2.01 -43.59 25.25
CA GLU A 281 1.06 -44.26 24.36
C GLU A 281 -0.39 -43.71 24.41
N ASN A 282 -0.55 -42.43 24.78
CA ASN A 282 -1.84 -41.73 24.80
C ASN A 282 -1.87 -40.57 23.80
N PHE A 283 -3.04 -39.95 23.63
CA PHE A 283 -3.18 -38.71 22.87
C PHE A 283 -3.62 -37.57 23.77
N THR A 284 -2.89 -36.45 23.75
CA THR A 284 -3.32 -35.23 24.44
C THR A 284 -3.96 -34.26 23.45
N VAL A 285 -5.18 -33.82 23.74
CA VAL A 285 -5.92 -32.90 22.88
C VAL A 285 -6.37 -31.69 23.71
N ALA A 286 -5.86 -30.51 23.36
CA ALA A 286 -6.32 -29.25 23.94
C ALA A 286 -7.54 -28.72 23.17
N LEU A 287 -8.63 -28.46 23.88
CA LEU A 287 -9.90 -28.03 23.31
C LEU A 287 -10.32 -26.67 23.88
N GLN A 288 -10.83 -25.81 23.02
CA GLN A 288 -11.39 -24.52 23.43
C GLN A 288 -12.83 -24.72 23.91
N ARG A 289 -13.16 -24.13 25.06
CA ARG A 289 -14.51 -24.14 25.64
C ARG A 289 -15.61 -23.75 24.63
N ARG A 290 -15.36 -22.73 23.81
CA ARG A 290 -16.31 -22.26 22.80
C ARG A 290 -16.65 -23.27 21.70
N LEU A 291 -15.81 -24.28 21.47
CA LEU A 291 -16.05 -25.31 20.45
C LEU A 291 -16.99 -26.42 20.94
N LEU A 292 -17.12 -26.59 22.25
CA LEU A 292 -17.90 -27.68 22.86
C LEU A 292 -18.87 -27.12 23.90
N PRO A 293 -20.04 -26.59 23.51
CA PRO A 293 -21.08 -26.21 24.45
C PRO A 293 -21.41 -27.30 25.50
N ALA A 294 -22.11 -26.96 26.59
CA ALA A 294 -22.50 -27.98 27.56
C ALA A 294 -23.42 -29.01 26.87
N GLY A 295 -23.14 -30.30 27.05
CA GLY A 295 -23.83 -31.35 26.31
C GLY A 295 -23.15 -32.71 26.35
N LEU A 296 -23.74 -33.67 25.63
CA LEU A 296 -23.20 -35.01 25.44
C LEU A 296 -22.40 -35.07 24.13
N TYR A 297 -21.21 -35.66 24.21
CA TYR A 297 -20.29 -35.80 23.09
C TYR A 297 -19.73 -37.20 23.01
N ARG A 298 -19.38 -37.58 21.78
CA ARG A 298 -18.60 -38.78 21.46
C ARG A 298 -17.33 -38.36 20.77
N ILE A 299 -16.20 -38.82 21.28
CA ILE A 299 -14.91 -38.66 20.64
C ILE A 299 -14.59 -39.98 19.96
N LYS A 300 -14.34 -39.95 18.66
CA LYS A 300 -13.95 -41.09 17.86
C LYS A 300 -12.50 -40.90 17.42
N LEU A 301 -11.66 -41.86 17.78
CA LEU A 301 -10.28 -41.91 17.34
C LEU A 301 -10.18 -42.90 16.19
N TYR A 302 -9.61 -42.45 15.08
CA TYR A 302 -9.40 -43.25 13.88
C TYR A 302 -7.92 -43.43 13.61
N GLY A 303 -7.52 -44.66 13.28
CA GLY A 303 -6.23 -44.98 12.68
C GLY A 303 -6.32 -44.84 11.17
N LEU A 304 -5.39 -44.12 10.58
CA LEU A 304 -5.34 -43.87 9.14
C LEU A 304 -4.37 -44.84 8.47
N ARG A 305 -4.86 -45.55 7.47
CA ARG A 305 -4.03 -46.28 6.48
C ARG A 305 -4.32 -45.68 5.10
N PRO A 306 -3.44 -45.89 4.10
CA PRO A 306 -3.68 -45.37 2.75
C PRO A 306 -5.10 -45.70 2.25
N GLY A 307 -5.95 -44.67 2.14
CA GLY A 307 -7.33 -44.78 1.66
C GLY A 307 -8.37 -45.36 2.65
N GLN A 308 -8.01 -45.68 3.90
CA GLN A 308 -8.94 -46.31 4.85
C GLN A 308 -8.88 -45.72 6.25
N TRP A 309 -10.06 -45.55 6.85
CA TRP A 309 -10.25 -45.04 8.22
C TRP A 309 -10.71 -46.21 9.09
N HIS A 310 -9.91 -46.57 10.08
CA HIS A 310 -10.25 -47.63 11.02
C HIS A 310 -10.61 -46.99 12.35
N LEU A 311 -11.83 -47.21 12.84
CA LEU A 311 -12.19 -46.76 14.20
C LEU A 311 -11.34 -47.54 15.20
N VAL A 312 -10.54 -46.83 15.98
CA VAL A 312 -9.64 -47.37 17.00
C VAL A 312 -10.34 -47.39 18.34
N GLU A 313 -10.83 -46.23 18.79
CA GLU A 313 -11.51 -46.11 20.07
C GLU A 313 -12.66 -45.08 20.01
N GLU A 314 -13.64 -45.27 20.88
CA GLU A 314 -14.74 -44.32 21.11
C GLU A 314 -14.86 -43.99 22.61
N TYR A 315 -14.89 -42.69 22.90
CA TYR A 315 -15.04 -42.13 24.25
C TYR A 315 -16.36 -41.39 24.31
N ALA A 316 -17.10 -41.56 25.41
CA ALA A 316 -18.37 -40.88 25.64
C ALA A 316 -18.27 -39.99 26.88
N LEU A 317 -18.57 -38.70 26.73
CA LEU A 317 -18.41 -37.72 27.80
C LEU A 317 -19.54 -36.69 27.82
N ARG A 318 -19.74 -36.09 28.98
CA ARG A 318 -20.66 -34.98 29.22
C ARG A 318 -19.88 -33.75 29.65
N ILE A 319 -19.98 -32.66 28.90
CA ILE A 319 -19.39 -31.36 29.28
C ILE A 319 -20.39 -30.57 30.12
N GLN A 320 -19.94 -30.04 31.25
CA GLN A 320 -20.64 -29.07 32.10
C GLN A 320 -19.74 -27.85 32.37
N TYR A 321 -20.35 -26.67 32.54
CA TYR A 321 -19.68 -25.39 32.77
C TYR A 321 -20.13 -24.71 34.06
#